data_AF-A0A534SPX8-F1
#
_entry.id   AF-A0A534SPX8-F1
#
_cell.length_a   1.000
_cell.length_b   1.000
_cell.length_c   1.000
_cell.angle_alpha   90.00
_cell.angle_beta   90.00
_cell.angle_gamma   90.00
#
_symmetry.space_group_name_H-M   'P 1'
#
loop_
_entity.id
_entity.type
_entity.pdbx_description
1 polymer ?
#
loop_
_entity_poly.entity_id
_entity_poly.type
_entity_poly.pdbx_seq_one_letter_code
_entity_poly.pdbx_strand_id
1 'polypeptide(L)' 'KVRMVADGNGEFTRAVGLALDASGFGMGARSQRYAMIVKDGRVEHLAVEPGPGLNVSSAESILAKL' A
#
# COMPACT_ATOMS: atom_id res chain seq x y z
N LYS A 1 -0.80 18.41 2.37
CA LYS A 1 0.65 18.13 2.51
C LYS A 1 0.83 16.63 2.73
N VAL A 2 1.75 15.98 2.02
CA VAL A 2 2.01 14.52 2.15
C VAL A 2 3.22 14.31 3.06
N ARG A 3 3.13 13.35 3.99
CA ARG A 3 4.27 12.91 4.81
C ARG A 3 4.83 11.64 4.21
N MET A 4 6.13 11.63 3.94
CA MET A 4 6.85 10.43 3.51
C MET A 4 7.30 9.67 4.76
N VAL A 5 6.94 8.39 4.85
CA VAL A 5 7.31 7.51 5.97
C VAL A 5 8.06 6.32 5.39
N ALA A 6 9.28 6.08 5.89
CA ALA A 6 10.12 4.99 5.43
C ALA A 6 9.88 3.73 6.27
N ASP A 7 9.63 2.60 5.60
CA ASP A 7 9.65 1.25 6.19
C ASP A 7 10.88 0.48 5.65
N GLY A 8 12.07 0.92 6.06
CA GLY A 8 13.33 0.41 5.50
C GLY A 8 13.59 -1.07 5.78
N ASN A 9 13.13 -1.57 6.93
CA ASN A 9 13.21 -2.99 7.29
C ASN A 9 12.07 -3.81 6.67
N GLY A 10 11.03 -3.18 6.11
CA GLY A 10 9.83 -3.84 5.61
C GLY A 10 8.97 -4.49 6.71
N GLU A 11 9.13 -4.06 7.97
CA GLU A 11 8.43 -4.66 9.12
C GLU A 11 6.94 -4.38 9.05
N PHE A 12 6.56 -3.14 8.73
CA PHE A 12 5.16 -2.79 8.58
C PHE A 12 4.53 -3.53 7.40
N THR A 13 5.17 -3.48 6.23
CA THR A 13 4.69 -4.16 5.02
C THR A 13 4.46 -5.66 5.25
N ARG A 14 5.35 -6.35 5.96
CA ARG A 14 5.17 -7.77 6.31
C ARG A 14 4.05 -7.96 7.34
N ALA A 15 4.00 -7.13 8.38
CA ALA A 15 3.00 -7.23 9.45
C ALA A 15 1.56 -7.07 8.91
N VAL A 16 1.37 -6.22 7.90
CA VAL A 16 0.05 -6.03 7.26
C VAL A 16 -0.22 -6.99 6.10
N GLY A 17 0.67 -7.94 5.82
CA GLY A 17 0.47 -8.95 4.78
C GLY A 17 0.57 -8.42 3.35
N LEU A 18 1.19 -7.25 3.13
CA LEU A 18 1.26 -6.57 1.82
C LEU A 18 2.66 -6.67 1.20
N ALA A 19 3.44 -7.67 1.58
CA ALA A 19 4.73 -7.96 0.97
C ALA A 19 4.56 -8.45 -0.47
N LEU A 20 5.49 -8.03 -1.33
CA LEU A 20 5.64 -8.45 -2.72
C LEU A 20 7.10 -8.83 -2.96
N ASP A 21 7.35 -10.01 -3.51
CA ASP A 21 8.65 -10.33 -4.06
C ASP A 21 8.80 -9.70 -5.45
N ALA A 22 9.62 -8.66 -5.55
CA ALA A 22 9.98 -8.00 -6.79
C ALA A 22 11.44 -8.26 -7.18
N SER A 23 12.04 -9.36 -6.71
CA SER A 23 13.40 -9.80 -7.06
C SER A 23 13.58 -10.00 -8.56
N GLY A 24 12.56 -10.48 -9.27
CA GLY A 24 12.56 -10.59 -10.73
C GLY A 24 12.75 -9.26 -11.48
N PHE A 25 12.50 -8.13 -10.81
CA PHE A 25 12.74 -6.77 -11.31
C PHE A 25 13.99 -6.12 -10.69
N GLY A 26 14.82 -6.88 -9.97
CA GLY A 26 16.02 -6.36 -9.28
C GLY A 26 15.73 -5.49 -8.05
N MET A 27 14.49 -5.53 -7.54
CA MET A 27 14.03 -4.64 -6.46
C MET A 27 14.00 -5.29 -5.08
N GLY A 28 14.13 -6.62 -5.00
CA GLY A 28 13.99 -7.40 -3.77
C GLY A 28 12.57 -7.38 -3.21
N ALA A 29 12.43 -7.53 -1.89
CA ALA A 29 11.15 -7.43 -1.22
C ALA A 29 10.64 -5.98 -1.21
N ARG A 30 9.38 -5.79 -1.62
CA ARG A 30 8.70 -4.49 -1.69
C ARG A 30 7.32 -4.56 -1.08
N SER A 31 6.71 -3.40 -0.94
CA SER A 31 5.29 -3.28 -0.64
C SER A 31 4.48 -3.40 -1.94
N GLN A 32 3.39 -4.15 -1.90
CA GLN A 32 2.34 -4.06 -2.92
C GLN A 32 1.84 -2.60 -3.02
N ARG A 33 1.28 -2.23 -4.17
CA ARG A 33 0.63 -0.93 -4.32
C ARG A 33 -0.78 -1.01 -3.70
N TYR A 34 -1.04 -0.13 -2.75
CA TYR A 34 -2.34 -0.03 -2.11
C TYR A 34 -2.58 1.38 -1.57
N ALA A 35 -3.82 1.63 -1.18
CA ALA A 35 -4.19 2.74 -0.32
C ALA A 35 -5.16 2.26 0.76
N MET A 36 -5.16 2.94 1.91
CA MET A 36 -6.01 2.59 3.04
C MET A 36 -6.55 3.82 3.75
N ILE A 37 -7.79 3.73 4.22
CA ILE A 37 -8.40 4.71 5.13
C ILE A 37 -8.29 4.10 6.52
N VAL A 38 -7.57 4.79 7.41
CA VAL A 38 -7.34 4.36 8.78
C VAL A 38 -7.90 5.40 9.73
N LYS A 39 -8.78 4.97 10.63
CA LYS A 39 -9.41 5.81 11.65
C LYS A 39 -9.19 5.18 13.02
N ASP A 40 -8.59 5.94 13.94
CA ASP A 40 -8.31 5.52 15.31
C ASP A 40 -7.61 4.15 15.42
N GLY A 41 -6.65 3.90 14.51
CA GLY A 41 -5.89 2.65 14.47
C GLY A 41 -6.63 1.47 13.81
N ARG A 42 -7.86 1.66 13.32
CA ARG A 42 -8.62 0.65 12.57
C ARG A 42 -8.62 0.95 11.08
N VAL A 43 -8.39 -0.08 10.26
CA VAL A 43 -8.56 0.01 8.81
C VAL A 43 -10.06 -0.02 8.48
N GLU A 44 -10.59 1.08 7.95
CA GLU A 44 -11.98 1.18 7.48
C GLU A 44 -12.12 0.78 6.01
N HIS A 45 -11.09 1.06 5.21
CA HIS A 45 -11.03 0.67 3.80
C HIS A 45 -9.61 0.30 3.40
N LEU A 46 -9.46 -0.75 2.59
CA LEU A 46 -8.20 -1.19 2.01
C LEU A 46 -8.40 -1.48 0.52
N ALA A 47 -7.66 -0.76 -0.32
CA ALA A 47 -7.68 -0.91 -1.77
C ALA A 47 -6.31 -1.40 -2.24
N VAL A 48 -6.16 -2.71 -2.41
CA VAL A 48 -4.94 -3.35 -2.94
C VAL A 48 -5.08 -3.50 -4.45
N GLU A 49 -4.05 -3.12 -5.21
CA GLU A 49 -4.07 -3.33 -6.65
C GLU A 49 -4.06 -4.82 -7.00
N PRO A 50 -4.88 -5.25 -7.98
CA PRO A 50 -4.93 -6.66 -8.39
C PRO A 50 -3.70 -7.09 -9.20
N GLY A 51 -2.82 -6.15 -9.57
CA GLY A 51 -1.65 -6.41 -10.39
C GLY A 51 -0.95 -5.12 -10.80
N PRO A 52 -0.17 -5.14 -11.89
CA PRO A 52 0.45 -3.94 -12.44
C PRO A 52 -0.59 -2.88 -12.79
N GLY A 53 -0.39 -1.65 -12.33
CA GLY A 53 -1.28 -0.52 -12.64
C GLY A 53 -1.59 0.36 -11.43
N LEU A 54 -2.62 1.20 -11.62
CA LEU A 54 -3.17 2.13 -10.64
C LEU A 54 -4.67 2.25 -10.91
N ASN A 55 -5.46 1.31 -10.38
CA ASN A 55 -6.90 1.21 -10.64
C ASN A 55 -7.71 1.58 -9.39
N VAL A 56 -7.37 0.99 -8.24
CA VAL A 56 -8.17 1.09 -7.01
C VAL A 56 -7.51 1.97 -5.94
N SER A 57 -6.20 2.20 -6.05
CA SER A 57 -5.40 2.94 -5.06
C SER A 57 -5.07 4.38 -5.46
N SER A 58 -5.69 4.91 -6.53
CA SER A 58 -5.54 6.31 -6.93
C SER A 58 -6.16 7.26 -5.89
N ALA A 59 -5.70 8.52 -5.87
CA ALA A 59 -6.24 9.52 -4.95
C ALA A 59 -7.74 9.75 -5.20
N GLU A 60 -8.16 9.75 -6.48
CA GLU A 60 -9.54 9.90 -6.91
C GLU A 60 -10.41 8.72 -6.45
N SER A 61 -9.92 7.48 -6.60
CA SER A 61 -10.63 6.28 -6.14
C SER A 61 -10.83 6.28 -4.63
N ILE A 62 -9.85 6.76 -3.87
CA ILE A 62 -9.94 6.84 -2.40
C ILE A 62 -10.80 8.01 -1.94
N LEU A 63 -10.74 9.17 -2.60
CA LEU A 63 -11.60 10.31 -2.29
C LEU A 63 -13.08 9.96 -2.44
N ALA A 64 -13.43 9.11 -3.41
CA ALA A 64 -14.81 8.60 -3.57
C ALA A 64 -15.26 7.62 -2.46
N LYS A 65 -14.39 7.27 -1.51
CA LYS A 65 -14.68 6.39 -0.35
C LYS A 65 -14.66 7.12 1.00
N LEU A 66 -14.36 8.42 0.99
CA LEU A 66 -14.36 9.27 2.20
C LEU A 66 -15.76 9.77 2.55
#